data_AF-A0A927GGL6-F1
#
_entry.id   AF-A0A927GGL6-F1
#
_cell.length_a   1.000
_cell.length_b   1.000
_cell.length_c   1.000
_cell.angle_alpha   90.00
_cell.angle_beta   90.00
_cell.angle_gamma   90.00
#
_symmetry.space_group_name_H-M   'P 1'
#
loop_
_entity.id
_entity.type
_entity.pdbx_description
1 polymer ?
#
loop_
_entity_poly.entity_id
_entity_poly.type
_entity_poly.pdbx_seq_one_letter_code
_entity_poly.pdbx_strand_id
1 'polypeptide(L)'
;MNRTWLAVSESQKSTLKNELQTEVTIQHPLFGWQLDPIGRSFATDDVLFIGEENKQGVVHLTWSGPGDHQFPSTEFFATWSEFAAKKMATGNLGY
;
A
#
# COMPACT_ATOMS: atom_id res chain seq x y z
N MET A 1 -16.44 -0.92 15.88
CA MET A 1 -15.03 -0.74 15.48
C MET A 1 -14.91 -1.21 14.04
N ASN A 2 -14.89 -0.31 13.05
CA ASN A 2 -14.77 -0.75 11.67
C ASN A 2 -13.27 -0.91 11.35
N ARG A 3 -12.75 -2.13 11.52
CA ARG A 3 -11.38 -2.47 11.12
C ARG A 3 -11.39 -2.69 9.61
N THR A 4 -11.16 -1.63 8.85
CA THR A 4 -11.14 -1.66 7.38
C THR A 4 -9.92 -2.34 6.80
N TRP A 5 -8.89 -2.60 7.60
CA TRP A 5 -7.66 -3.26 7.18
C TRP A 5 -7.63 -4.73 7.61
N LEU A 6 -7.29 -5.60 6.65
CA LEU A 6 -7.13 -7.03 6.86
C LEU A 6 -5.70 -7.44 6.51
N ALA A 7 -5.20 -8.47 7.19
CA ALA A 7 -3.95 -9.09 6.80
C ALA A 7 -4.08 -9.74 5.41
N VAL A 8 -3.06 -9.58 4.59
CA VAL A 8 -3.00 -10.21 3.25
C VAL A 8 -2.73 -11.70 3.42
N SER A 9 -3.57 -12.55 2.81
CA SER A 9 -3.35 -14.00 2.81
C SER A 9 -2.24 -14.40 1.85
N GLU A 10 -1.63 -15.58 2.04
CA GLU A 10 -0.61 -16.10 1.12
C GLU A 10 -1.11 -16.19 -0.33
N SER A 11 -2.39 -16.53 -0.53
CA SER A 11 -3.02 -16.57 -1.86
C SER A 11 -3.18 -15.20 -2.52
N GLN A 12 -3.20 -14.11 -1.75
CA GLN A 12 -3.31 -12.74 -2.26
C GLN A 12 -1.93 -12.12 -2.55
N LYS A 13 -0.88 -12.57 -1.85
CA LYS A 13 0.45 -11.96 -1.93
C LYS A 13 1.01 -11.91 -3.35
N SER A 14 0.92 -13.02 -4.09
CA SER A 14 1.43 -13.10 -5.45
C SER A 14 0.73 -12.11 -6.38
N THR A 15 -0.60 -12.03 -6.33
CA THR A 15 -1.39 -11.10 -7.15
C THR A 15 -1.02 -9.65 -6.85
N LEU A 16 -0.97 -9.26 -5.58
CA LEU A 16 -0.67 -7.88 -5.20
C LEU A 16 0.78 -7.49 -5.53
N LYS A 17 1.73 -8.42 -5.39
CA LYS A 17 3.11 -8.20 -5.83
C LYS A 17 3.23 -8.03 -7.34
N ASN A 18 2.55 -8.89 -8.10
CA ASN A 18 2.57 -8.82 -9.56
C ASN A 18 1.95 -7.53 -10.06
N GLU A 19 0.85 -7.08 -9.43
CA GLU A 19 0.24 -5.80 -9.78
C GLU A 19 1.19 -4.63 -9.47
N LEU A 20 1.76 -4.58 -8.27
CA LEU A 20 2.76 -3.57 -7.92
C LEU A 20 3.92 -3.53 -8.92
N GLN A 21 4.44 -4.69 -9.34
CA GLN A 21 5.51 -4.79 -10.34
C GLN A 21 5.06 -4.34 -11.74
N THR A 22 3.78 -4.51 -12.08
CA THR A 22 3.21 -4.09 -13.35
C THR A 22 3.06 -2.57 -13.41
N GLU A 23 2.61 -1.97 -12.31
CA GLU A 23 2.33 -0.54 -12.23
C GLU A 23 3.58 0.32 -11.95
N VAL A 24 4.51 -0.16 -11.13
CA VAL A 24 5.72 0.60 -10.75
C VAL A 24 6.73 0.62 -11.90
N THR A 25 6.88 1.78 -12.53
CA THR A 25 7.87 2.02 -13.59
C THR A 25 9.15 2.66 -13.07
N ILE A 26 10.18 2.78 -13.91
CA ILE A 26 11.48 3.40 -13.58
C ILE A 26 11.39 4.85 -13.09
N GLN A 27 10.28 5.54 -13.38
CA GLN A 27 10.06 6.93 -12.97
C GLN A 27 9.40 7.03 -11.58
N HIS A 28 8.87 5.92 -11.06
CA HIS A 28 8.11 5.89 -9.83
C HIS A 28 9.02 5.82 -8.58
N PRO A 29 8.69 6.49 -7.46
CA PRO A 29 9.51 6.45 -6.24
C PRO A 29 9.76 5.07 -5.64
N LEU A 30 8.86 4.10 -5.90
CA LEU A 30 9.02 2.71 -5.48
C LEU A 30 9.92 1.87 -6.39
N PHE A 31 10.41 2.44 -7.50
CA PHE A 31 11.23 1.68 -8.43
C PHE A 31 12.47 1.10 -7.74
N GLY A 32 12.68 -0.20 -7.94
CA GLY A 32 13.79 -0.95 -7.35
C GLY A 32 13.59 -1.36 -5.88
N TRP A 33 12.47 -1.00 -5.25
CA TRP A 33 12.19 -1.44 -3.88
C TRP A 33 11.66 -2.87 -3.87
N GLN A 34 12.18 -3.68 -2.95
CA GLN A 34 11.63 -5.01 -2.66
C GLN A 34 10.58 -4.87 -1.57
N LEU A 35 9.33 -5.17 -1.91
CA LEU A 35 8.18 -4.92 -1.05
C LEU A 35 7.29 -6.17 -0.92
N ASP A 36 6.84 -6.43 0.29
CA ASP A 36 5.92 -7.48 0.67
C ASP A 36 4.56 -6.89 1.10
N PRO A 37 3.45 -7.32 0.48
CA PRO A 37 2.12 -6.91 0.91
C PRO A 37 1.76 -7.62 2.21
N ILE A 38 1.37 -6.86 3.22
CA ILE A 38 1.03 -7.37 4.55
C ILE A 38 -0.38 -6.99 5.01
N GLY A 39 -0.95 -5.93 4.42
CA GLY A 39 -2.29 -5.47 4.75
C GLY A 39 -3.01 -4.95 3.52
N ARG A 40 -4.34 -5.13 3.47
CA ARG A 40 -5.20 -4.58 2.43
C ARG A 40 -6.42 -3.89 3.04
N SER A 41 -6.82 -2.77 2.47
CA SER A 41 -8.07 -2.09 2.77
C SER A 41 -9.25 -2.83 2.14
N PHE A 42 -10.35 -2.99 2.89
CA PHE A 42 -11.61 -3.53 2.37
C PHE A 42 -12.50 -2.44 1.74
N ALA A 43 -12.12 -1.17 1.90
CA ALA A 43 -12.88 -0.02 1.39
C ALA A 43 -12.29 0.57 0.10
N THR A 44 -11.03 0.31 -0.19
CA THR A 44 -10.24 0.89 -1.28
C THR A 44 -9.25 -0.15 -1.80
N ASP A 45 -8.66 0.07 -2.97
CA ASP A 45 -7.55 -0.75 -3.49
C ASP A 45 -6.19 -0.39 -2.87
N ASP A 46 -6.22 0.11 -1.63
CA ASP A 46 -5.02 0.39 -0.85
C ASP A 46 -4.42 -0.90 -0.29
N VAL A 47 -3.11 -1.04 -0.47
CA VAL A 47 -2.31 -2.14 0.04
C VAL A 47 -1.15 -1.58 0.83
N LEU A 48 -0.97 -2.08 2.06
CA LEU A 48 0.18 -1.79 2.90
C LEU A 48 1.30 -2.75 2.53
N PHE A 49 2.40 -2.18 2.06
CA PHE A 49 3.64 -2.87 1.74
C PHE A 49 4.73 -2.55 2.77
N ILE A 50 5.57 -3.55 3.04
CA ILE A 50 6.78 -3.42 3.86
C ILE A 50 8.00 -3.88 3.05
N GLY A 51 9.11 -3.17 3.16
CA GLY A 51 10.38 -3.52 2.54
C GLY A 51 11.52 -3.59 3.54
N GLU A 52 12.74 -3.57 3.00
CA GLU A 52 13.97 -3.52 3.79
C GLU A 52 14.01 -2.31 4.73
N GLU A 53 14.76 -2.43 5.83
CA GLU A 53 14.93 -1.38 6.84
C GLU A 53 13.62 -0.86 7.46
N ASN A 54 12.56 -1.67 7.46
CA ASN A 54 11.21 -1.29 7.90
C ASN A 54 10.59 -0.14 7.10
N LYS A 55 11.02 0.07 5.85
CA LYS A 55 10.34 0.98 4.94
C LYS A 55 8.91 0.48 4.72
N GLN A 56 7.93 1.32 4.97
CA GLN A 56 6.51 0.97 4.83
C GLN A 56 5.79 2.03 4.02
N GLY A 57 4.90 1.58 3.14
CA GLY A 57 4.12 2.45 2.29
C GLY A 57 2.74 1.87 2.02
N VAL A 58 1.73 2.73 2.02
CA VAL A 58 0.42 2.39 1.47
C VAL A 58 0.41 2.77 0.00
N VAL A 59 0.11 1.81 -0.85
CA VAL A 59 0.03 1.97 -2.30
C VAL A 59 -1.41 1.75 -2.72
N HIS A 60 -1.97 2.71 -3.45
CA HIS A 60 -3.26 2.58 -4.10
C HIS A 60 -3.06 1.96 -5.49
N LEU A 61 -3.23 0.64 -5.59
CA LEU A 61 -3.08 -0.06 -6.86
C LEU A 61 -4.23 0.32 -7.80
N THR A 62 -3.90 0.63 -9.05
CA THR A 62 -4.85 1.12 -10.05
C THR A 62 -5.43 0.02 -10.94
N TRP A 63 -4.79 -1.14 -11.00
CA TRP A 63 -5.13 -2.30 -11.83
C TRP A 63 -5.21 -1.97 -13.33
N SER A 64 -4.46 -0.95 -13.76
CA SER A 64 -4.60 -0.34 -15.09
C SER A 64 -3.35 -0.48 -15.95
N GLY A 65 -2.33 -1.21 -15.48
CA GLY A 65 -1.04 -1.35 -16.16
C GLY A 65 0.00 -0.31 -15.71
N PRO A 66 1.08 -0.12 -16.48
CA PRO A 66 2.21 0.73 -16.08
C PRO A 66 1.80 2.16 -15.73
N GLY A 67 2.24 2.61 -14.57
CA GLY A 67 2.04 3.97 -14.08
C GLY A 67 3.18 4.92 -14.48
N ASP A 68 3.33 6.00 -13.71
CA ASP A 68 4.29 7.06 -13.95
C ASP A 68 4.99 7.47 -12.64
N HIS A 69 5.46 8.72 -12.54
CA HIS A 69 6.07 9.24 -11.32
C HIS A 69 5.07 9.49 -10.16
N GLN A 70 3.76 9.55 -10.44
CA GLN A 70 2.68 9.79 -9.47
C GLN A 70 1.87 8.54 -9.19
N PHE A 71 1.75 7.64 -10.17
CA PHE A 71 0.97 6.42 -10.07
C PHE A 71 1.85 5.15 -10.11
N PRO A 72 1.56 4.15 -9.27
CA PRO A 72 0.45 4.12 -8.31
C PRO A 72 0.67 5.06 -7.11
N SER A 73 -0.41 5.70 -6.65
CA SER A 73 -0.31 6.67 -5.56
C SER A 73 0.27 5.99 -4.31
N THR A 74 1.32 6.59 -3.75
CA THR A 74 2.09 6.00 -2.66
C THR A 74 2.26 6.98 -1.52
N GLU A 75 1.84 6.57 -0.32
CA GLU A 75 2.08 7.29 0.93
C GLU A 75 3.06 6.51 1.80
N PHE A 76 4.22 7.09 2.09
CA PHE A 76 5.24 6.51 2.97
C PHE A 76 4.97 6.86 4.43
N PHE A 77 5.34 5.95 5.33
CA PHE A 77 5.23 6.16 6.77
C PHE A 77 6.57 5.86 7.44
N ALA A 78 6.98 6.73 8.36
CA ALA A 78 8.23 6.54 9.10
C ALA A 78 8.08 5.49 10.22
N THR A 79 6.86 5.29 10.72
CA THR A 79 6.58 4.37 11.84
C THR A 79 5.23 3.68 11.69
N TRP A 80 5.09 2.50 12.31
CA TRP A 80 3.81 1.81 12.47
C TRP A 80 2.75 2.66 13.17
N SER A 81 3.15 3.47 14.16
CA SER A 81 2.25 4.37 14.88
C SER A 81 1.67 5.43 13.95
N GLU A 82 2.46 5.98 13.03
CA GLU A 82 2.00 6.94 12.03
C GLU A 82 0.97 6.31 11.09
N PHE A 83 1.29 5.12 10.55
CA PHE A 83 0.36 4.36 9.72
C PHE A 83 -0.95 4.06 10.46
N ALA A 84 -0.87 3.55 11.70
CA ALA A 84 -2.05 3.24 12.48
C ALA A 84 -2.90 4.49 12.77
N ALA A 85 -2.27 5.60 13.12
CA ALA A 85 -2.97 6.87 13.39
C ALA A 85 -3.68 7.44 12.16
N LYS A 86 -3.05 7.36 10.97
CA LYS A 86 -3.62 7.92 9.73
C LYS A 86 -4.59 7.00 9.01
N LYS A 87 -4.33 5.69 8.99
CA LYS A 87 -5.06 4.73 8.14
C LYS A 87 -5.96 3.77 8.92
N MET A 88 -5.71 3.54 10.21
CA MET A 88 -6.49 2.61 11.04
C MET A 88 -7.35 3.29 12.11
N ALA A 89 -7.03 4.53 12.50
CA ALA A 89 -7.81 5.26 13.49
C ALA A 89 -9.21 5.56 12.96
N THR A 90 -10.23 5.13 13.71
CA THR A 90 -11.62 5.42 13.38
C THR A 90 -11.94 6.85 13.81
N GLY A 91 -12.03 7.77 12.86
CA GLY A 91 -12.69 9.06 13.10
C GLY A 91 -11.90 10.27 12.64
N ASN A 92 -12.20 10.73 11.43
CA ASN A 92 -12.53 12.13 11.22
C ASN A 92 -13.91 12.17 10.56
N LEU A 93 -14.96 12.00 11.38
CA LEU A 93 -16.27 12.57 11.07
C LEU A 93 -16.13 14.09 11.23
N GLY A 94 -15.48 14.72 10.26
CA GLY A 94 -15.59 16.13 9.99
C GLY A 94 -15.87 16.22 8.52
N TYR A 95 -17.14 16.13 8.13
CA TYR A 95 -18.04 17.24 7.81
C TYR A 95 -19.49 16.73 7.81
#